data_AF-A0A3E0H4Z4-F1
#
_entry.id   AF-A0A3E0H4Z4-F1
#
_cell.length_a   1.000
_cell.length_b   1.000
_cell.length_c   1.000
_cell.angle_alpha   90.00
_cell.angle_beta   90.00
_cell.angle_gamma   90.00
#
_symmetry.space_group_name_H-M   'P 1'
#
loop_
_entity.id
_entity.type
_entity.pdbx_description
1 polymer ?
#
loop_
_entity_poly.entity_id
_entity_poly.type
_entity_poly.pdbx_seq_one_letter_code
_entity_poly.pdbx_strand_id
1 'polypeptide(L)'
;MKIAEHIKQSLDACDTGHLEKAMLFVCLAVDGTAKKTYPEIDKVGKRFRKFISDNLDIIEIMFGGINLKETVFPFKDAKGNLGVKFEDIVYETFRCNLAHGDELPEGYGITVKVAEGRHQFMVNIEAQSLTLPESTIFALGLACVLAPVNKDQKIGSNLYFYRDSINQYAVDRWWGKIDCARQIMDFENSIRVKMDFSNVWPK
;
A
#
# COMPACT_ATOMS: atom_id res chain seq x y z
N MET A 1 -5.80 -11.40 -16.00
CA MET A 1 -5.23 -10.10 -15.58
C MET A 1 -3.75 -10.29 -15.32
N LYS A 2 -2.88 -9.42 -15.86
CA LYS A 2 -1.42 -9.59 -15.78
C LYS A 2 -0.89 -8.88 -14.52
N ILE A 3 -1.09 -9.48 -13.35
CA ILE A 3 -0.68 -8.90 -12.07
C ILE A 3 0.85 -8.70 -12.04
N ALA A 4 1.62 -9.67 -12.53
CA ALA A 4 3.07 -9.52 -12.67
C ALA A 4 3.49 -8.32 -13.53
N GLU A 5 2.76 -8.03 -14.62
CA GLU A 5 3.06 -6.89 -15.49
C GLU A 5 2.84 -5.56 -14.77
N HIS A 6 1.74 -5.43 -14.03
CA HIS A 6 1.49 -4.24 -13.22
C HIS A 6 2.53 -4.06 -12.11
N ILE A 7 2.93 -5.15 -11.45
CA ILE A 7 4.01 -5.11 -10.45
C ILE A 7 5.33 -4.63 -11.07
N LYS A 8 5.69 -5.17 -12.26
CA LYS A 8 6.88 -4.74 -13.00
C LYS A 8 6.81 -3.25 -13.37
N GLN A 9 5.70 -2.80 -13.95
CA GLN A 9 5.51 -1.40 -14.35
C GLN A 9 5.52 -0.44 -13.16
N SER A 10 5.01 -0.88 -12.02
CA SER A 10 5.07 -0.13 -10.77
C SER A 10 6.52 0.08 -10.31
N LEU A 11 7.33 -0.99 -10.32
CA LEU A 11 8.75 -0.93 -9.95
C LEU A 11 9.58 -0.10 -10.93
N ASP A 12 9.39 -0.28 -12.24
CA ASP A 12 10.06 0.52 -13.28
C ASP A 12 9.75 2.03 -13.10
N ALA A 13 8.52 2.36 -12.71
CA ALA A 13 8.10 3.74 -12.43
C ALA A 13 8.69 4.30 -11.13
N CYS A 14 8.82 3.49 -10.08
CA CYS A 14 9.56 3.87 -8.86
C CYS A 14 11.03 4.20 -9.17
N ASP A 15 11.72 3.32 -9.91
CA ASP A 15 13.14 3.49 -10.24
C ASP A 15 13.41 4.75 -11.08
N THR A 16 12.40 5.25 -11.80
CA THR A 16 12.46 6.47 -12.62
C THR A 16 11.86 7.69 -11.93
N GLY A 17 11.43 7.58 -10.66
CA GLY A 17 10.85 8.68 -9.88
C GLY A 17 9.41 9.05 -10.21
N HIS A 18 8.72 8.29 -11.07
CA HIS A 18 7.33 8.51 -11.44
C HIS A 18 6.37 7.87 -10.43
N LEU A 19 6.34 8.38 -9.20
CA LEU A 19 5.67 7.74 -8.05
C LEU A 19 4.15 7.62 -8.19
N GLU A 20 3.45 8.60 -8.77
CA GLU A 20 2.01 8.48 -9.03
C GLU A 20 1.68 7.37 -10.03
N LYS A 21 2.48 7.26 -11.09
CA LYS A 21 2.39 6.16 -12.06
C LYS A 21 2.70 4.82 -11.39
N ALA A 22 3.69 4.78 -10.50
CA ALA A 22 4.02 3.59 -9.73
C ALA A 22 2.86 3.16 -8.81
N MET A 23 2.21 4.12 -8.16
CA MET A 23 1.03 3.91 -7.31
C MET A 23 -0.19 3.45 -8.11
N LEU A 24 -0.43 4.01 -9.30
CA LEU A 24 -1.48 3.55 -10.19
C LEU A 24 -1.30 2.06 -10.50
N PHE A 25 -0.11 1.65 -10.93
CA PHE A 25 0.13 0.27 -11.30
C PHE A 25 0.05 -0.69 -10.11
N VAL A 26 0.51 -0.31 -8.92
CA VAL A 26 0.33 -1.18 -7.75
C VAL A 26 -1.14 -1.29 -7.36
N CYS A 27 -1.93 -0.21 -7.46
CA CYS A 27 -3.37 -0.26 -7.23
C CYS A 27 -4.08 -1.20 -8.23
N LEU A 28 -3.65 -1.24 -9.49
CA LEU A 28 -4.17 -2.21 -10.47
C LEU A 28 -3.79 -3.65 -10.11
N ALA A 29 -2.57 -3.88 -9.59
CA ALA A 29 -2.15 -5.18 -9.08
C ALA A 29 -2.99 -5.63 -7.86
N VAL A 30 -3.30 -4.70 -6.95
CA VAL A 30 -4.19 -4.92 -5.81
C VAL A 30 -5.61 -5.26 -6.28
N ASP A 31 -6.18 -4.48 -7.21
CA ASP A 31 -7.51 -4.74 -7.78
C ASP A 31 -7.60 -6.15 -8.38
N GLY A 32 -6.57 -6.55 -9.14
CA GLY A 32 -6.47 -7.86 -9.76
C GLY A 32 -6.30 -9.01 -8.78
N THR A 33 -5.48 -8.81 -7.77
CA THR A 33 -5.26 -9.81 -6.71
C THR A 33 -6.52 -9.97 -5.88
N ALA A 34 -7.10 -8.86 -5.41
CA ALA A 34 -8.33 -8.85 -4.64
C ALA A 34 -9.48 -9.55 -5.39
N LYS A 35 -9.60 -9.34 -6.71
CA LYS A 35 -10.58 -10.04 -7.57
C LYS A 35 -10.41 -11.56 -7.58
N LYS A 36 -9.18 -12.06 -7.55
CA LYS A 36 -8.92 -13.49 -7.46
C LYS A 36 -9.15 -14.04 -6.05
N THR A 37 -8.81 -13.26 -5.02
CA THR A 37 -8.92 -13.67 -3.61
C THR A 37 -10.37 -13.75 -3.14
N TYR A 38 -11.21 -12.80 -3.56
CA TYR A 38 -12.61 -12.70 -3.10
C TYR A 38 -13.57 -12.64 -4.31
N PRO A 39 -13.71 -13.73 -5.09
CA PRO A 39 -14.57 -13.77 -6.27
C PRO A 39 -16.05 -13.52 -5.94
N GLU A 40 -16.46 -13.73 -4.70
CA GLU A 40 -17.82 -13.52 -4.18
C GLU A 40 -18.17 -12.05 -3.88
N ILE A 41 -17.18 -11.16 -3.86
CA ILE A 41 -17.40 -9.73 -3.59
C ILE A 41 -17.46 -8.97 -4.91
N ASP A 42 -18.68 -8.65 -5.34
CA ASP A 42 -18.94 -7.95 -6.61
C ASP A 42 -18.38 -6.53 -6.63
N LYS A 43 -18.57 -5.78 -5.53
CA LYS A 43 -18.18 -4.37 -5.43
C LYS A 43 -16.66 -4.24 -5.35
N VAL A 44 -16.05 -3.67 -6.40
CA VAL A 44 -14.60 -3.43 -6.51
C VAL A 44 -14.05 -2.74 -5.26
N GLY A 45 -14.65 -1.64 -4.83
CA GLY A 45 -14.16 -0.90 -3.66
C GLY A 45 -14.25 -1.65 -2.34
N LYS A 46 -15.27 -2.50 -2.16
CA LYS A 46 -15.37 -3.37 -0.97
C LYS A 46 -14.26 -4.42 -0.97
N ARG A 47 -14.00 -4.99 -2.13
CA ARG A 47 -12.99 -6.04 -2.33
C ARG A 47 -11.57 -5.51 -2.19
N PHE A 48 -11.27 -4.38 -2.79
CA PHE A 48 -9.98 -3.71 -2.72
C PHE A 48 -9.63 -3.35 -1.27
N ARG A 49 -10.56 -2.68 -0.55
CA ARG A 49 -10.38 -2.35 0.86
C ARG A 49 -10.17 -3.58 1.73
N LYS A 50 -10.99 -4.63 1.51
CA LYS A 50 -10.85 -5.90 2.23
C LYS A 50 -9.47 -6.51 2.03
N PHE A 51 -8.93 -6.50 0.80
CA PHE A 51 -7.59 -7.01 0.55
C PHE A 51 -6.53 -6.26 1.34
N ILE A 52 -6.58 -4.93 1.36
CA ILE A 52 -5.64 -4.13 2.17
C ILE A 52 -5.81 -4.44 3.66
N SER A 53 -7.05 -4.42 4.16
CA SER A 53 -7.36 -4.66 5.57
C SER A 53 -6.90 -6.04 6.08
N ASP A 54 -7.09 -7.09 5.25
CA ASP A 54 -6.69 -8.46 5.57
C ASP A 54 -5.15 -8.66 5.51
N ASN A 55 -4.40 -7.73 4.92
CA ASN A 55 -2.94 -7.81 4.72
C ASN A 55 -2.19 -6.65 5.41
N LEU A 56 -2.79 -6.01 6.42
CA LEU A 56 -2.14 -4.91 7.15
C LEU A 56 -0.85 -5.36 7.85
N ASP A 57 -0.74 -6.62 8.28
CA ASP A 57 0.51 -7.20 8.81
C ASP A 57 1.67 -7.10 7.81
N ILE A 58 1.42 -7.44 6.54
CA ILE A 58 2.38 -7.31 5.43
C ILE A 58 2.68 -5.84 5.12
N ILE A 59 1.67 -5.00 5.22
CA ILE A 59 1.80 -3.60 4.84
C ILE A 59 2.59 -2.82 5.90
N GLU A 60 2.29 -3.03 7.19
CA GLU A 60 2.91 -2.36 8.32
C GLU A 60 4.42 -2.64 8.43
N ILE A 61 4.87 -3.84 8.06
CA ILE A 61 6.30 -4.20 8.12
C ILE A 61 7.17 -3.30 7.21
N MET A 62 6.60 -2.80 6.11
CA MET A 62 7.28 -1.94 5.14
C MET A 62 7.29 -0.46 5.55
N PHE A 63 6.50 -0.09 6.56
CA PHE A 63 6.44 1.26 7.10
C PHE A 63 7.30 1.44 8.34
N GLY A 64 7.41 0.39 9.15
CA GLY A 64 8.11 0.42 10.43
C GLY A 64 7.34 1.25 11.46
N GLY A 65 6.79 0.60 12.48
CA GLY A 65 6.37 1.32 13.68
C GLY A 65 4.92 1.81 13.73
N ILE A 66 4.12 1.67 12.67
CA ILE A 66 2.74 2.21 12.63
C ILE A 66 1.72 1.08 12.72
N ASN A 67 0.79 1.16 13.68
CA ASN A 67 -0.39 0.29 13.76
C ASN A 67 -1.52 0.89 12.92
N LEU A 68 -1.60 0.53 11.63
CA LEU A 68 -2.63 1.00 10.71
C LEU A 68 -4.00 0.40 11.03
N LYS A 69 -4.03 -0.81 11.61
CA LYS A 69 -5.28 -1.44 12.05
C LYS A 69 -6.02 -0.57 13.06
N GLU A 70 -5.31 -0.03 14.06
CA GLU A 70 -5.88 0.80 15.11
C GLU A 70 -5.93 2.29 14.78
N THR A 71 -5.04 2.77 13.90
CA THR A 71 -5.01 4.17 13.49
C THR A 71 -6.30 4.55 12.76
N VAL A 72 -6.83 5.73 13.05
CA VAL A 72 -7.93 6.36 12.30
C VAL A 72 -7.48 7.77 12.00
N PHE A 73 -7.41 8.12 10.72
CA PHE A 73 -6.95 9.44 10.30
C PHE A 73 -8.10 10.45 10.40
N PRO A 74 -7.84 11.66 10.90
CA PRO A 74 -8.84 12.71 11.10
C PRO A 74 -9.21 13.43 9.79
N PHE A 75 -9.40 12.69 8.70
CA PHE A 75 -9.81 13.22 7.40
C PHE A 75 -11.27 12.86 7.13
N LYS A 76 -11.89 13.59 6.19
CA LYS A 76 -13.24 13.32 5.73
C LYS A 76 -13.23 12.30 4.59
N ASP A 77 -14.15 11.35 4.62
CA ASP A 77 -14.43 10.46 3.48
C ASP A 77 -15.14 11.24 2.35
N ALA A 78 -15.35 10.57 1.21
CA ALA A 78 -16.10 11.15 0.08
C ALA A 78 -17.55 11.57 0.40
N LYS A 79 -18.11 11.15 1.54
CA LYS A 79 -19.45 11.52 2.02
C LYS A 79 -19.41 12.62 3.08
N GLY A 80 -18.22 13.10 3.45
CA GLY A 80 -18.01 14.12 4.48
C GLY A 80 -17.96 13.59 5.91
N ASN A 81 -17.98 12.27 6.13
CA ASN A 81 -17.84 11.69 7.47
C ASN A 81 -16.38 11.74 7.92
N LEU A 82 -16.16 12.16 9.16
CA LEU A 82 -14.82 12.27 9.74
C LEU A 82 -14.34 10.91 10.28
N GLY A 83 -13.08 10.58 10.01
CA GLY A 83 -12.43 9.37 10.48
C GLY A 83 -12.33 8.31 9.38
N VAL A 84 -11.16 8.24 8.74
CA VAL A 84 -10.91 7.30 7.63
C VAL A 84 -9.81 6.32 7.98
N LYS A 85 -9.91 5.09 7.46
CA LYS A 85 -8.87 4.07 7.59
C LYS A 85 -7.89 4.13 6.43
N PHE A 86 -6.76 3.46 6.58
CA PHE A 86 -5.71 3.45 5.55
C PHE A 86 -6.22 2.90 4.22
N GLU A 87 -7.00 1.82 4.24
CA GLU A 87 -7.61 1.24 3.05
C GLU A 87 -8.58 2.19 2.34
N ASP A 88 -9.26 3.06 3.08
CA ASP A 88 -10.16 4.07 2.53
C ASP A 88 -9.36 5.15 1.80
N ILE A 89 -8.30 5.66 2.43
CA ILE A 89 -7.39 6.65 1.82
C ILE A 89 -6.78 6.10 0.52
N VAL A 90 -6.21 4.89 0.56
CA VAL A 90 -5.59 4.29 -0.63
C VAL A 90 -6.62 4.09 -1.75
N TYR A 91 -7.84 3.68 -1.42
CA TYR A 91 -8.87 3.48 -2.44
C TYR A 91 -9.44 4.78 -2.99
N GLU A 92 -9.90 5.69 -2.12
CA GLU A 92 -10.64 6.89 -2.49
C GLU A 92 -9.74 7.98 -3.05
N THR A 93 -8.61 8.24 -2.38
CA THR A 93 -7.69 9.30 -2.79
C THR A 93 -6.77 8.85 -3.91
N PHE A 94 -6.10 7.70 -3.76
CA PHE A 94 -5.06 7.32 -4.73
C PHE A 94 -5.64 6.51 -5.89
N ARG A 95 -6.26 5.35 -5.61
CA ARG A 95 -6.72 4.44 -6.65
C ARG A 95 -7.78 5.06 -7.54
N CYS A 96 -8.81 5.70 -6.99
CA CYS A 96 -9.89 6.28 -7.80
C CYS A 96 -9.38 7.40 -8.71
N ASN A 97 -8.76 8.45 -8.17
CA ASN A 97 -8.28 9.57 -8.98
C ASN A 97 -7.30 9.10 -10.09
N LEU A 98 -6.27 8.32 -9.72
CA LEU A 98 -5.27 7.85 -10.68
C LEU A 98 -5.87 6.92 -11.76
N ALA A 99 -6.85 6.08 -11.41
CA ALA A 99 -7.49 5.19 -12.38
C ALA A 99 -8.45 5.93 -13.34
N HIS A 100 -8.98 7.08 -12.92
CA HIS A 100 -9.79 7.96 -13.76
C HIS A 100 -8.94 8.94 -14.59
N GLY A 101 -7.63 8.99 -14.36
CA GLY A 101 -6.72 9.91 -15.03
C GLY A 101 -6.75 11.32 -14.43
N ASP A 102 -7.35 11.46 -13.24
CA ASP A 102 -7.42 12.70 -12.49
C ASP A 102 -6.12 12.91 -11.70
N GLU A 103 -5.79 14.17 -11.42
CA GLU A 103 -4.72 14.52 -10.49
C GLU A 103 -5.10 14.11 -9.06
N LEU A 104 -4.09 13.87 -8.21
CA LEU A 104 -4.36 13.67 -6.79
C LEU A 104 -4.96 14.97 -6.20
N PRO A 105 -5.91 14.86 -5.24
CA PRO A 105 -6.43 16.03 -4.56
C PRO A 105 -5.32 16.85 -3.91
N GLU A 106 -5.47 18.18 -3.86
CA GLU A 106 -4.51 19.08 -3.25
C GLU A 106 -4.16 18.61 -1.82
N GLY A 107 -2.87 18.61 -1.48
CA GLY A 107 -2.39 18.17 -0.18
C GLY A 107 -2.16 16.67 -0.02
N TYR A 108 -2.51 15.87 -1.04
CA TYR A 108 -2.17 14.44 -1.10
C TYR A 108 -1.01 14.20 -2.06
N GLY A 109 -0.16 13.24 -1.73
CA GLY A 109 0.95 12.90 -2.60
C GLY A 109 1.73 11.69 -2.16
N ILE A 110 2.80 11.40 -2.91
CA ILE A 110 3.75 10.35 -2.60
C ILE A 110 5.14 10.96 -2.62
N THR A 111 5.92 10.72 -1.58
CA THR A 111 7.29 11.23 -1.48
C THR A 111 8.30 10.10 -1.51
N VAL A 112 9.49 10.41 -2.02
CA VAL A 112 10.65 9.52 -1.94
C VAL A 112 11.13 9.41 -0.49
N LYS A 113 11.99 8.42 -0.20
CA LYS A 113 12.63 8.31 1.11
C LYS A 113 13.28 9.64 1.51
N VAL A 114 12.93 10.15 2.70
CA VAL A 114 13.39 11.46 3.19
C VAL A 114 14.86 11.41 3.64
N ALA A 115 15.40 10.21 3.91
CA ALA A 115 16.82 9.90 4.11
C ALA A 115 17.04 8.38 4.11
N GLU A 116 18.30 7.90 4.08
CA GLU A 116 18.62 6.48 4.30
C GLU A 116 17.96 5.99 5.60
N GLY A 117 16.98 5.09 5.47
CA GLY A 117 16.31 4.41 6.58
C GLY A 117 15.08 5.10 7.18
N ARG A 118 14.59 6.24 6.66
CA ARG A 118 13.39 6.91 7.21
C ARG A 118 12.22 6.94 6.22
N HIS A 119 11.18 6.18 6.55
CA HIS A 119 9.86 6.24 5.93
C HIS A 119 9.00 7.19 6.76
N GLN A 120 8.46 8.27 6.17
CA GLN A 120 7.65 9.23 6.90
C GLN A 120 6.30 9.41 6.23
N PHE A 121 5.25 9.16 7.00
CA PHE A 121 3.91 9.66 6.70
C PHE A 121 3.88 11.13 7.11
N MET A 122 3.63 12.03 6.16
CA MET A 122 3.46 13.44 6.48
C MET A 122 1.96 13.73 6.56
N VAL A 123 1.46 13.88 7.79
CA VAL A 123 0.05 14.15 8.08
C VAL A 123 -0.07 15.62 8.47
N ASN A 124 -0.81 16.41 7.69
CA ASN A 124 -1.22 17.77 8.06
C ASN A 124 -2.73 17.80 8.29
N ILE A 125 -3.12 17.94 9.55
CA ILE A 125 -4.52 17.84 9.98
C ILE A 125 -5.30 19.10 9.59
N GLU A 126 -4.71 20.27 9.77
CA GLU A 126 -5.34 21.55 9.44
C GLU A 126 -5.60 21.66 7.93
N ALA A 127 -4.62 21.27 7.12
CA ALA A 127 -4.73 21.27 5.67
C ALA A 127 -5.42 20.01 5.09
N GLN A 128 -5.87 19.08 5.93
CA GLN A 128 -6.42 17.77 5.53
C GLN A 128 -5.58 17.04 4.48
N SER A 129 -4.28 17.03 4.71
CA SER A 129 -3.25 16.65 3.76
C SER A 129 -2.50 15.42 4.26
N LEU A 130 -2.17 14.51 3.33
CA LEU A 130 -1.41 13.31 3.61
C LEU A 130 -0.45 12.99 2.46
N THR A 131 0.84 12.97 2.76
CA THR A 131 1.85 12.42 1.85
C THR A 131 2.31 11.06 2.34
N LEU A 132 2.11 10.05 1.49
CA LEU A 132 2.54 8.69 1.74
C LEU A 132 4.01 8.50 1.35
N PRO A 133 4.79 7.67 2.05
CA PRO A 133 6.14 7.31 1.60
C PRO A 133 6.06 6.33 0.41
N GLU A 134 7.08 6.35 -0.45
CA GLU A 134 7.28 5.37 -1.54
C GLU A 134 7.12 3.91 -1.08
N SER A 135 7.52 3.59 0.15
CA SER A 135 7.33 2.23 0.69
C SER A 135 5.89 1.77 0.71
N THR A 136 4.91 2.67 0.59
CA THR A 136 3.50 2.31 0.42
C THR A 136 3.28 1.52 -0.86
N ILE A 137 3.97 1.92 -1.95
CA ILE A 137 3.93 1.21 -3.22
C ILE A 137 4.54 -0.18 -3.04
N PHE A 138 5.69 -0.27 -2.35
CA PHE A 138 6.33 -1.57 -2.09
C PHE A 138 5.49 -2.46 -1.17
N ALA A 139 4.83 -1.89 -0.16
CA ALA A 139 3.96 -2.59 0.78
C ALA A 139 2.75 -3.24 0.09
N LEU A 140 2.02 -2.44 -0.70
CA LEU A 140 0.85 -2.91 -1.46
C LEU A 140 1.27 -3.97 -2.49
N GLY A 141 2.42 -3.77 -3.13
CA GLY A 141 2.97 -4.67 -4.12
C GLY A 141 3.42 -6.01 -3.51
N LEU A 142 4.11 -5.97 -2.37
CA LEU A 142 4.54 -7.17 -1.65
C LEU A 142 3.34 -8.02 -1.21
N ALA A 143 2.27 -7.40 -0.71
CA ALA A 143 1.02 -8.10 -0.40
C ALA A 143 0.45 -8.84 -1.63
N CYS A 144 0.50 -8.23 -2.81
CA CYS A 144 0.08 -8.87 -4.06
C CYS A 144 0.99 -10.04 -4.46
N VAL A 145 2.31 -9.90 -4.29
CA VAL A 145 3.28 -10.94 -4.62
C VAL A 145 3.12 -12.15 -3.71
N LEU A 146 2.99 -11.93 -2.40
CA LEU A 146 2.87 -13.02 -1.43
C LEU A 146 1.53 -13.76 -1.50
N ALA A 147 0.48 -13.14 -2.05
CA ALA A 147 -0.86 -13.72 -2.13
C ALA A 147 -0.87 -15.09 -2.83
N PRO A 148 -1.36 -16.18 -2.19
CA PRO A 148 -1.35 -17.53 -2.75
C PRO A 148 -2.02 -17.66 -4.14
N VAL A 149 -3.06 -16.86 -4.39
CA VAL A 149 -3.78 -16.78 -5.68
C VAL A 149 -2.91 -16.29 -6.85
N ASN A 150 -1.71 -15.78 -6.56
CA ASN A 150 -0.73 -15.31 -7.52
C ASN A 150 0.52 -16.20 -7.64
N LYS A 151 0.54 -17.39 -7.06
CA LYS A 151 1.70 -18.31 -7.11
C LYS A 151 2.24 -18.60 -8.52
N ASP A 152 1.37 -18.57 -9.54
CA ASP A 152 1.72 -18.86 -10.93
C ASP A 152 2.13 -17.59 -11.73
N GLN A 153 2.18 -16.43 -11.07
CA GLN A 153 2.72 -15.20 -11.66
C GLN A 153 4.26 -15.26 -11.73
N LYS A 154 4.82 -14.52 -12.68
CA LYS A 154 6.26 -14.31 -12.81
C LYS A 154 6.53 -13.05 -13.64
N ILE A 155 7.53 -12.27 -13.27
CA ILE A 155 8.10 -11.22 -14.12
C ILE A 155 9.05 -11.85 -15.14
N GLY A 156 9.79 -12.89 -14.74
CA GLY A 156 10.83 -13.54 -15.54
C GLY A 156 12.22 -12.93 -15.32
N SER A 157 12.45 -12.24 -14.20
CA SER A 157 13.72 -11.59 -13.87
C SER A 157 13.92 -11.47 -12.36
N ASN A 158 15.11 -11.84 -11.89
CA ASN A 158 15.54 -11.66 -10.49
C ASN A 158 16.13 -10.28 -10.21
N LEU A 159 15.97 -9.31 -11.13
CA LEU A 159 16.47 -7.95 -10.99
C LEU A 159 15.44 -6.99 -10.36
N TYR A 160 14.23 -7.45 -10.11
CA TYR A 160 13.16 -6.66 -9.49
C TYR A 160 13.08 -6.94 -7.99
N PHE A 161 13.07 -5.88 -7.18
CA PHE A 161 13.12 -5.96 -5.73
C PHE A 161 12.11 -5.04 -5.07
N TYR A 162 11.44 -5.54 -4.02
CA TYR A 162 10.89 -4.68 -2.98
C TYR A 162 11.91 -4.43 -1.90
N ARG A 163 11.89 -3.26 -1.28
CA ARG A 163 12.91 -2.85 -0.31
C ARG A 163 12.25 -2.20 0.90
N ASP A 164 12.60 -2.65 2.08
CA ASP A 164 12.33 -1.90 3.32
C ASP A 164 13.58 -1.06 3.69
N SER A 165 13.74 -0.67 4.95
CA SER A 165 14.90 0.09 5.43
C SER A 165 16.16 -0.77 5.60
N ILE A 166 16.02 -2.09 5.69
CA ILE A 166 17.06 -3.07 6.04
C ILE A 166 17.24 -4.14 4.96
N ASN A 167 16.14 -4.61 4.36
CA ASN A 167 16.10 -5.79 3.50
C ASN A 167 15.73 -5.46 2.04
N GLN A 168 16.12 -6.38 1.16
CA GLN A 168 15.68 -6.42 -0.24
C GLN A 168 15.08 -7.79 -0.56
N TYR A 169 13.91 -7.79 -1.18
CA TYR A 169 13.13 -8.97 -1.51
C TYR A 169 13.03 -9.13 -3.03
N ALA A 170 13.76 -10.07 -3.60
CA ALA A 170 13.69 -10.37 -5.04
C ALA A 170 12.30 -10.91 -5.42
N VAL A 171 11.53 -10.13 -6.19
CA VAL A 171 10.09 -10.34 -6.43
C VAL A 171 9.77 -11.76 -6.89
N ASP A 172 10.47 -12.25 -7.91
CA ASP A 172 10.19 -13.56 -8.50
C ASP A 172 10.44 -14.75 -7.57
N ARG A 173 11.08 -14.55 -6.42
CA ARG A 173 11.28 -15.60 -5.40
C ARG A 173 10.09 -15.77 -4.46
N TRP A 174 9.17 -14.80 -4.42
CA TRP A 174 8.16 -14.67 -3.35
C TRP A 174 6.72 -14.95 -3.78
N TRP A 175 6.46 -15.17 -5.08
CA TRP A 175 5.10 -15.39 -5.60
C TRP A 175 4.35 -16.50 -4.84
N GLY A 176 3.24 -16.12 -4.20
CA GLY A 176 2.35 -17.03 -3.47
C GLY A 176 2.92 -17.61 -2.17
N LYS A 177 4.02 -17.07 -1.64
CA LYS A 177 4.74 -17.63 -0.47
C LYS A 177 4.47 -16.89 0.84
N ILE A 178 3.22 -16.49 1.09
CA ILE A 178 2.86 -15.78 2.32
C ILE A 178 3.26 -16.53 3.60
N ASP A 179 3.09 -17.86 3.63
CA ASP A 179 3.44 -18.66 4.81
C ASP A 179 4.94 -18.65 5.08
N CYS A 180 5.77 -18.73 4.03
CA CYS A 180 7.22 -18.61 4.17
C CYS A 180 7.61 -17.22 4.65
N ALA A 181 7.00 -16.16 4.10
CA ALA A 181 7.24 -14.81 4.56
C ALA A 181 6.92 -14.68 6.05
N ARG A 182 5.76 -15.19 6.49
CA ARG A 182 5.32 -15.14 7.90
C ARG A 182 6.24 -15.83 8.89
N GLN A 183 7.03 -16.80 8.44
CA GLN A 183 7.99 -17.50 9.29
C GLN A 183 9.33 -16.78 9.42
N ILE A 184 9.72 -15.96 8.44
CA ILE A 184 11.08 -15.40 8.38
C ILE A 184 11.11 -13.88 8.53
N MET A 185 10.00 -13.20 8.26
CA MET A 185 9.86 -11.77 8.46
C MET A 185 9.21 -11.54 9.83
N ASP A 186 9.65 -10.52 10.53
CA ASP A 186 9.23 -10.26 11.91
C ASP A 186 7.86 -9.55 11.98
N PHE A 187 6.79 -10.29 11.68
CA PHE A 187 5.42 -9.76 11.75
C PHE A 187 4.92 -9.56 13.19
N GLU A 188 5.44 -10.34 14.13
CA GLU A 188 4.90 -10.40 15.50
C GLU A 188 5.65 -9.50 16.48
N ASN A 189 6.97 -9.35 16.36
CA ASN A 189 7.77 -8.59 17.32
C ASN A 189 8.07 -7.15 16.87
N SER A 190 7.59 -6.74 15.70
CA SER A 190 7.65 -5.34 15.28
C SER A 190 6.88 -4.46 16.27
N ILE A 191 7.55 -3.45 16.82
CA ILE A 191 6.89 -2.42 17.63
C ILE A 191 5.89 -1.70 16.72
N ARG A 192 4.62 -1.62 17.14
CA ARG A 192 3.56 -0.95 16.40
C ARG A 192 2.91 0.10 17.27
N VAL A 193 2.94 1.34 16.82
CA VAL A 193 2.41 2.50 17.52
C VAL A 193 1.19 3.01 16.76
N LYS A 194 0.06 3.10 17.44
CA LYS A 194 -1.13 3.78 16.92
C LYS A 194 -0.84 5.27 16.82
N MET A 195 -1.10 5.89 15.67
CA MET A 195 -1.15 7.34 15.59
C MET A 195 -2.43 7.83 16.26
N ASP A 196 -2.30 8.47 17.42
CA ASP A 196 -3.43 9.01 18.17
C ASP A 196 -3.62 10.50 17.83
N PHE A 197 -4.77 10.81 17.24
CA PHE A 197 -5.15 12.15 16.83
C PHE A 197 -6.22 12.77 17.76
N SER A 198 -6.53 12.14 18.89
CA SER A 198 -7.61 12.58 19.80
C SER A 198 -7.48 14.02 20.29
N ASN A 199 -6.25 14.52 20.46
CA ASN A 199 -5.96 15.89 20.90
C ASN A 199 -6.01 16.94 19.78
N VAL A 200 -6.06 16.52 18.52
CA VAL A 200 -6.03 17.36 17.32
C VAL A 200 -7.19 17.05 16.38
N TRP A 201 -8.19 16.32 16.86
CA TRP A 201 -9.34 15.90 16.09
C TRP A 201 -10.16 17.14 15.65
N PRO A 202 -10.45 17.30 14.34
CA PRO A 202 -11.28 18.39 13.86
C PRO A 202 -12.64 18.39 14.56
N LYS A 203 -13.07 19.56 15.03
CA LYS A 203 -14.39 19.77 15.62
C LYS A 203 -15.47 19.90 14.55
#